data_AF-A0A1L5BLC6-F1
#
_entry.id   AF-A0A1L5BLC6-F1
#
_cell.length_a   1.000
_cell.length_b   1.000
_cell.length_c   1.000
_cell.angle_alpha   90.00
_cell.angle_beta   90.00
_cell.angle_gamma   90.00
#
_symmetry.space_group_name_H-M   'P 1'
#
loop_
_entity.id
_entity.type
_entity.pdbx_description
1 polymer ?
#
loop_
_entity_poly.entity_id
_entity_poly.type
_entity_poly.pdbx_seq_one_letter_code
_entity_poly.pdbx_strand_id
1 'polypeptide(L)'
;MKGLLKLAFVTGLGAVVWRGWKERQAGRDAGAHRGTGFSSGPVRDAGPDEQHIDARDWDMVDEQIDESFPASDPPGNYRGLH
;
A
#
# COMPACT_ATOMS: atom_id res chain seq x y z
N MET A 1 37.05 12.91 35.49
CA MET A 1 35.94 13.78 35.02
C MET A 1 35.96 14.05 33.51
N LYS A 2 37.11 14.36 32.89
CA LYS A 2 37.19 14.69 31.44
C LYS A 2 36.75 13.55 30.50
N GLY A 3 36.95 12.29 30.90
CA GLY A 3 36.50 11.13 30.12
C GLY A 3 34.98 10.98 30.05
N LEU A 4 34.27 11.29 31.15
CA LEU A 4 32.81 11.22 31.20
C LEU A 4 32.17 12.28 30.29
N LEU A 5 32.73 13.48 30.28
CA LEU A 5 32.31 14.56 29.38
C LEU A 5 32.47 14.19 27.90
N LYS A 6 33.58 13.55 27.54
CA LYS A 6 33.80 13.07 26.15
C LYS A 6 32.80 11.98 25.78
N LEU A 7 32.52 11.05 26.69
CA LEU A 7 31.54 9.99 26.45
C LEU A 7 30.14 10.58 26.24
N ALA A 8 29.71 11.51 27.09
CA ALA A 8 28.43 12.19 26.97
C ALA A 8 28.31 13.00 25.65
N PHE A 9 29.41 13.61 25.21
CA PHE A 9 29.44 14.35 23.96
C PHE A 9 29.32 13.43 22.73
N VAL A 10 30.01 12.29 22.75
CA VAL A 10 29.94 11.28 21.67
C VAL A 10 28.57 10.62 21.61
N THR A 11 27.96 10.27 22.75
CA THR A 11 26.61 9.71 22.77
C THR A 11 25.55 10.71 22.33
N GLY A 12 25.67 11.98 22.75
CA GLY A 12 24.79 13.06 22.31
C GLY A 12 24.85 13.29 20.79
N LEU A 13 26.05 13.40 20.22
CA LEU A 13 26.24 13.57 18.78
C LEU A 13 25.73 12.36 17.98
N GLY A 14 26.01 11.14 18.46
CA GLY A 14 25.54 9.92 17.82
C GLY A 14 24.01 9.83 17.77
N ALA A 15 23.33 10.21 18.85
CA ALA A 15 21.87 10.19 18.92
C ALA A 15 21.21 11.17 17.92
N VAL A 16 21.81 12.36 17.74
CA VAL A 16 21.30 13.37 16.77
C VAL A 16 21.44 12.86 15.34
N VAL A 17 22.60 12.31 14.98
CA VAL A 17 22.83 11.73 13.64
C VAL A 17 21.90 10.55 13.38
N TRP A 18 21.76 9.65 14.36
CA TRP A 18 20.88 8.48 14.24
C TRP A 18 19.41 8.88 14.09
N ARG A 19 18.95 9.86 14.88
CA ARG A 19 17.57 10.38 14.79
C ARG A 19 17.29 11.00 13.42
N GLY A 20 18.19 11.84 12.91
CA GLY A 20 18.04 12.44 11.58
C GLY A 20 18.05 11.42 10.44
N TRP A 21 18.85 10.35 10.55
CA TRP A 21 18.82 9.25 9.57
C TRP A 21 17.51 8.45 9.66
N LYS A 22 17.04 8.14 10.87
CA LYS A 22 15.77 7.43 11.11
C LYS A 22 14.56 8.19 10.59
N GLU A 23 14.50 9.50 10.80
CA GLU A 23 13.43 10.37 10.28
C GLU A 23 13.43 10.40 8.75
N ARG A 24 14.61 10.42 8.11
CA ARG A 24 14.74 10.32 6.65
C ARG A 24 14.40 8.92 6.12
N GLN A 25 14.63 7.86 6.87
CA GLN A 25 14.23 6.49 6.53
C GLN A 25 12.71 6.35 6.57
N ALA A 26 12.06 6.83 7.64
CA ALA A 26 10.60 6.77 7.80
C ALA A 26 9.86 7.53 6.68
N GLY A 27 10.41 8.64 6.19
CA GLY A 27 9.88 9.34 5.02
C GLY A 27 10.02 8.59 3.70
N ARG A 28 10.98 7.66 3.59
CA ARG A 28 11.13 6.77 2.41
C ARG A 28 10.22 5.55 2.49
N ASP A 29 9.96 5.01 3.68
CA ASP A 29 9.06 3.87 3.87
C ASP A 29 7.58 4.25 3.60
N ALA A 30 7.18 5.49 3.90
CA ALA A 30 5.87 6.03 3.52
C ALA A 30 5.66 6.13 1.99
N GLY A 31 6.74 6.16 1.20
CA GLY A 31 6.71 6.09 -0.27
C GLY A 31 6.96 4.70 -0.84
N ALA A 32 7.49 3.76 -0.06
CA ALA A 32 7.86 2.43 -0.52
C ALA A 32 6.65 1.51 -0.74
N HIS A 33 5.53 1.74 -0.05
CA HIS A 33 4.24 1.09 -0.37
C HIS A 33 3.65 1.51 -1.73
N ARG A 34 4.25 2.48 -2.44
CA ARG A 34 3.73 3.01 -3.71
C ARG A 34 4.45 2.49 -4.96
N GLY A 35 5.47 1.64 -4.88
CA GLY A 35 6.03 1.12 -6.14
C GLY A 35 7.35 0.39 -6.10
N THR A 36 7.43 -0.71 -5.34
CA THR A 36 8.58 -1.62 -5.45
C THR A 36 8.12 -3.00 -5.91
N GLY A 37 8.31 -3.27 -7.21
CA GLY A 37 8.40 -4.61 -7.81
C GLY A 37 7.10 -5.39 -7.91
N PHE A 38 6.54 -5.52 -9.11
CA PHE A 38 5.48 -6.48 -9.49
C PHE A 38 4.14 -6.43 -8.74
N SER A 39 3.96 -5.54 -7.75
CA SER A 39 2.67 -5.29 -7.12
C SER A 39 1.88 -4.30 -7.98
N SER A 40 0.71 -4.72 -8.46
CA SER A 40 -0.25 -3.97 -9.27
C SER A 40 -0.89 -2.81 -8.51
N GLY A 41 -0.12 -2.00 -7.78
CA GLY A 41 -0.67 -0.97 -6.90
C GLY A 41 -1.66 -1.54 -5.86
N PRO A 42 -2.34 -0.66 -5.11
CA PRO A 42 -3.50 -1.05 -4.33
C PRO A 42 -4.62 -1.51 -5.27
N VAL A 43 -5.19 -2.70 -4.99
CA VAL A 43 -6.40 -3.19 -5.63
C VAL A 43 -7.58 -2.40 -5.07
N ARG A 44 -8.43 -1.84 -5.94
CA ARG A 44 -9.66 -1.15 -5.52
C ARG A 44 -10.79 -2.15 -5.28
N ASP A 45 -11.81 -1.74 -4.54
CA ASP A 45 -13.05 -2.51 -4.42
C ASP A 45 -13.79 -2.56 -5.77
N ALA A 46 -14.63 -3.59 -5.94
CA ALA A 46 -15.49 -3.71 -7.11
C ALA A 46 -16.78 -2.90 -6.93
N GLY A 47 -17.39 -2.46 -8.04
CA GLY A 47 -18.71 -1.86 -8.08
C GLY A 47 -18.80 -0.50 -8.80
N PRO A 48 -20.02 0.03 -8.96
CA PRO A 48 -20.30 1.22 -9.76
C PRO A 48 -19.64 2.49 -9.23
N ASP A 49 -19.56 2.64 -7.90
CA ASP A 49 -18.95 3.79 -7.24
C ASP A 49 -17.45 3.88 -7.54
N GLU A 50 -16.76 2.74 -7.55
CA GLU A 50 -15.32 2.64 -7.83
C GLU A 50 -15.01 2.72 -9.34
N GLN A 51 -15.97 2.37 -10.18
CA GLN A 51 -15.90 2.46 -11.64
C GLN A 51 -16.40 3.81 -12.19
N HIS A 52 -16.92 4.68 -11.32
CA HIS A 52 -17.51 5.97 -11.67
C HIS A 52 -18.64 5.85 -12.72
N ILE A 53 -19.47 4.80 -12.61
CA ILE A 53 -20.65 4.57 -13.45
C ILE A 53 -21.90 4.78 -12.59
N ASP A 54 -22.92 5.44 -13.14
CA ASP A 54 -24.19 5.58 -12.43
C ASP A 54 -24.81 4.20 -12.17
N ALA A 55 -25.29 3.96 -10.94
CA ALA A 55 -25.86 2.65 -10.55
C ALA A 55 -27.06 2.19 -11.42
N ARG A 56 -27.68 3.10 -12.20
CA ARG A 56 -28.76 2.76 -13.13
C ARG A 56 -28.26 2.11 -14.43
N ASP A 57 -27.02 2.38 -14.79
CA ASP A 57 -26.37 1.94 -16.02
C ASP A 57 -25.43 0.74 -15.75
N TRP A 58 -25.29 0.34 -14.49
CA TRP A 58 -24.50 -0.80 -14.04
C TRP A 58 -25.30 -2.09 -14.15
N ASP A 59 -24.83 -3.04 -14.95
CA ASP A 59 -25.48 -4.33 -15.15
C ASP A 59 -24.69 -5.53 -14.60
N MET A 60 -25.25 -6.73 -14.74
CA MET A 60 -24.60 -7.95 -14.25
C MET A 60 -23.31 -8.31 -15.00
N VAL A 61 -23.16 -7.87 -16.25
CA VAL A 61 -21.93 -8.12 -17.03
C VAL A 61 -20.83 -7.21 -16.51
N ASP A 62 -21.15 -5.94 -16.22
CA ASP A 62 -20.21 -5.00 -15.61
C ASP A 62 -19.67 -5.53 -14.28
N GLU A 63 -20.56 -5.99 -13.39
CA GLU A 63 -20.20 -6.59 -12.10
C GLU A 63 -19.27 -7.80 -12.27
N GLN A 64 -19.63 -8.73 -13.16
CA GLN A 64 -18.85 -9.95 -13.37
C GLN A 64 -17.46 -9.68 -13.96
N ILE A 65 -17.36 -8.68 -14.85
CA ILE A 65 -16.09 -8.25 -15.40
C ILE A 65 -15.25 -7.60 -14.31
N ASP A 66 -15.84 -6.73 -13.48
CA ASP A 66 -15.12 -6.02 -12.43
C ASP A 66 -14.57 -6.96 -11.33
N GLU A 67 -15.38 -7.93 -10.90
CA GLU A 67 -14.99 -8.95 -9.91
C GLU A 67 -13.88 -9.90 -10.42
N SER A 68 -13.72 -10.03 -11.74
CA SER A 68 -12.73 -10.94 -12.35
C SER A 68 -11.29 -10.41 -12.32
N PHE A 69 -11.06 -9.19 -11.81
CA PHE A 69 -9.73 -8.60 -11.69
C PHE A 69 -9.38 -8.27 -10.23
N PRO A 70 -8.13 -8.52 -9.79
CA PRO A 70 -6.98 -9.08 -10.53
C PRO A 70 -6.94 -10.62 -10.58
N ALA A 71 -7.77 -11.29 -9.79
CA ALA A 71 -7.80 -12.74 -9.70
C ALA A 71 -8.63 -13.29 -10.86
N SER A 72 -8.00 -13.95 -11.83
CA SER A 72 -8.64 -14.52 -13.04
C SER A 72 -9.61 -15.68 -12.76
N ASP A 73 -10.30 -15.66 -11.62
CA ASP A 73 -11.32 -16.60 -11.23
C ASP A 73 -12.63 -16.29 -11.98
N PRO A 74 -13.44 -17.31 -12.32
CA PRO A 74 -14.74 -17.09 -12.91
C PRO A 74 -15.65 -16.32 -11.93
N PRO A 75 -16.62 -15.53 -12.44
CA PRO A 75 -17.52 -14.77 -11.60
C PRO A 75 -18.27 -15.67 -10.60
N GLY A 76 -18.52 -15.16 -9.39
CA GLY A 76 -19.10 -15.93 -8.28
C GLY A 76 -20.49 -16.52 -8.54
N ASN A 77 -21.15 -16.11 -9.62
CA ASN A 77 -22.44 -16.64 -10.07
C ASN A 77 -22.33 -17.83 -11.04
N TYR A 78 -21.14 -18.37 -11.30
CA TYR A 78 -21.00 -19.60 -12.08
C TYR A 78 -21.47 -20.82 -11.26
N ARG A 79 -22.78 -21.08 -11.29
CA ARG A 79 -23.37 -22.33 -10.81
C ARG A 79 -23.20 -23.36 -11.93
N GLY A 80 -22.17 -24.20 -11.82
CA GLY A 80 -21.86 -25.23 -12.82
C GLY A 80 -23.12 -25.94 -13.32
N LEU A 81 -23.20 -26.14 -14.63
CA LEU A 81 -24.28 -26.89 -15.27
C LEU A 81 -24.37 -28.29 -14.64
N HIS A 82 -25.33 -28.47 -13.74
CA HIS A 82 -25.76 -29.75 -13.20
C HIS A 82 -27.22 -29.97 -13.59
#